data_AF-A0A7W0P998-F1
#
_entry.id   AF-A0A7W0P998-F1
#
_cell.length_a   1.000
_cell.length_b   1.000
_cell.length_c   1.000
_cell.angle_alpha   90.00
_cell.angle_beta   90.00
_cell.angle_gamma   90.00
#
_symmetry.space_group_name_H-M   'P 1'
#
loop_
_entity.id
_entity.type
_entity.pdbx_description
1 polymer ?
#
loop_
_entity_poly.entity_id
_entity_poly.type
_entity_poly.pdbx_seq_one_letter_code
_entity_poly.pdbx_strand_id
1 'polypeptide(L)'
;MNEPTNRAPTPLTVLRVVLAAFVLAWLFGPYALRAAVPVWLPFLIALGLELNFVVAALRPGPARRADRGPQTVDRERYGYGGDTDDLLLVRERGEELWIPYSGETDDEVGGLIAGARERPEQEAQAAVVAGGTRRHATVPIRRFVAGLAIIAGLALILWFAESRTGWDALDGDTRAEAVMRFSDEASRLAEKTVRIRCDESGSYVGAVQHRDGVAAVGGDLAYLTPQRCLDLYRLAFKDEVRGSQTGRALAVLTHEAWHLRGVGDEATTECYALQSGVQIGQRLGLSEDTARQLMRQQLAENALQGRGNPEYLVSSDCRDGGRLDLNPALTRFP
;
A
#
# COMPACT_ATOMS: atom_id res chain seq x y z
N MET A 1 -16.09 2.77 -43.07
CA MET A 1 -15.76 3.94 -42.25
C MET A 1 -16.58 3.79 -40.98
N ASN A 2 -16.02 3.16 -39.94
CA ASN A 2 -16.74 2.84 -38.71
C ASN A 2 -16.55 3.98 -37.72
N GLU A 3 -17.65 4.65 -37.40
CA GLU A 3 -17.70 5.70 -36.39
C GLU A 3 -17.50 5.06 -35.00
N PRO A 4 -16.49 5.46 -34.22
CA PRO A 4 -16.32 4.92 -32.89
C PRO A 4 -17.46 5.43 -32.01
N THR A 5 -18.43 4.56 -31.73
CA THR A 5 -19.47 4.82 -30.73
C THR A 5 -18.79 5.09 -29.39
N ASN A 6 -18.68 6.37 -29.05
CA ASN A 6 -18.11 6.84 -27.81
C ASN A 6 -19.11 6.50 -26.68
N ARG A 7 -19.05 5.28 -26.16
CA ARG A 7 -19.85 4.85 -25.01
C ARG A 7 -19.36 5.66 -23.81
N ALA A 8 -20.15 6.64 -23.40
CA ALA A 8 -19.88 7.39 -22.19
C ALA A 8 -19.67 6.41 -21.01
N PRO A 9 -18.61 6.58 -20.21
CA PRO A 9 -18.34 5.69 -19.09
C PRO A 9 -19.52 5.68 -18.14
N THR A 10 -19.95 4.49 -17.71
CA THR A 10 -21.04 4.36 -16.74
C THR A 10 -20.69 5.14 -15.46
N PRO A 11 -21.68 5.79 -14.80
CA PRO A 11 -21.43 6.69 -13.66
C PRO A 11 -20.66 6.02 -12.52
N LEU A 12 -20.79 4.70 -12.36
CA LEU A 12 -20.05 3.88 -11.41
C LEU A 12 -18.58 3.67 -11.78
N THR A 13 -18.26 3.58 -13.07
CA THR A 13 -16.88 3.50 -13.56
C THR A 13 -16.18 4.84 -13.37
N VAL A 14 -16.91 5.93 -13.62
CA VAL A 14 -16.42 7.30 -13.33
C VAL A 14 -16.14 7.46 -11.84
N LEU A 15 -17.05 7.02 -10.96
CA LEU A 15 -16.87 7.08 -9.51
C LEU A 15 -15.63 6.31 -9.04
N ARG A 16 -15.35 5.14 -9.63
CA ARG A 16 -14.16 4.33 -9.30
C ARG A 16 -12.87 4.96 -9.77
N VAL A 17 -12.85 5.51 -10.98
CA VAL A 17 -11.69 6.25 -11.49
C VAL A 17 -11.46 7.50 -10.66
N VAL A 18 -12.50 8.21 -10.26
CA VAL A 18 -12.43 9.35 -9.35
C VAL A 18 -11.92 8.93 -7.98
N LEU A 19 -12.36 7.79 -7.43
CA LEU A 19 -11.84 7.27 -6.15
C LEU A 19 -10.37 6.85 -6.27
N ALA A 20 -9.99 6.14 -7.33
CA ALA A 20 -8.60 5.75 -7.54
C ALA A 20 -7.70 6.97 -7.72
N ALA A 21 -8.14 7.96 -8.49
CA ALA A 21 -7.46 9.24 -8.62
C ALA A 21 -7.42 10.00 -7.28
N PHE A 22 -8.47 9.93 -6.47
CA PHE A 22 -8.50 10.50 -5.12
C PHE A 22 -7.55 9.79 -4.17
N VAL A 23 -7.45 8.46 -4.20
CA VAL A 23 -6.49 7.68 -3.39
C VAL A 23 -5.06 7.98 -3.81
N LEU A 24 -4.80 8.07 -5.11
CA LEU A 24 -3.49 8.47 -5.62
C LEU A 24 -3.19 9.92 -5.25
N ALA A 25 -4.14 10.84 -5.38
CA ALA A 25 -4.00 12.23 -4.94
C ALA A 25 -3.95 12.38 -3.41
N TRP A 26 -4.49 11.44 -2.65
CA TRP A 26 -4.37 11.41 -1.19
C TRP A 26 -2.99 10.88 -0.81
N LEU A 27 -2.52 9.81 -1.45
CA LEU A 27 -1.21 9.21 -1.21
C LEU A 27 -0.06 10.14 -1.62
N PHE A 28 -0.21 10.83 -2.76
CA PHE A 28 0.81 11.68 -3.36
C PHE A 28 0.55 13.18 -3.26
N GLY A 29 -0.60 13.61 -2.73
CA GLY A 29 -0.99 15.02 -2.68
C GLY A 29 -0.85 15.67 -1.29
N PRO A 30 -1.36 16.91 -1.16
CA PRO A 30 -1.02 17.82 -0.07
C PRO A 30 -1.57 17.35 1.28
N TYR A 31 -0.81 17.64 2.34
CA TYR A 31 -1.03 17.12 3.69
C TYR A 31 -2.43 17.39 4.28
N ALA A 32 -3.07 18.50 3.92
CA ALA A 32 -4.43 18.82 4.35
C ALA A 32 -5.46 17.72 3.98
N LEU A 33 -5.27 17.03 2.85
CA LEU A 33 -6.11 15.91 2.42
C LEU A 33 -5.84 14.63 3.23
N ARG A 34 -4.59 14.39 3.65
CA ARG A 34 -4.20 13.23 4.47
C ARG A 34 -4.57 13.37 5.94
N ALA A 35 -4.54 14.58 6.47
CA ALA A 35 -4.90 14.87 7.85
C ALA A 35 -6.42 14.84 8.09
N ALA A 36 -7.23 15.30 7.11
CA ALA A 36 -8.69 15.33 7.24
C ALA A 36 -9.35 13.96 7.00
N VAL A 37 -8.67 13.06 6.29
CA VAL A 37 -9.22 11.77 5.87
C VAL A 37 -8.34 10.65 6.45
N PRO A 38 -8.78 9.99 7.54
CA PRO A 38 -8.04 8.91 8.17
C PRO A 38 -7.74 7.77 7.20
N VAL A 39 -6.59 7.10 7.39
CA VAL A 39 -6.11 6.06 6.46
C VAL A 39 -7.13 4.95 6.23
N TRP A 40 -8.01 4.66 7.19
CA TRP A 40 -9.07 3.65 7.08
C TRP A 40 -10.25 4.06 6.19
N LEU A 41 -10.49 5.36 5.97
CA LEU A 41 -11.65 5.86 5.23
C LEU A 41 -11.61 5.51 3.73
N PRO A 42 -10.48 5.64 3.00
CA PRO A 42 -10.37 5.15 1.62
C PRO A 42 -10.63 3.64 1.50
N PHE A 43 -10.19 2.86 2.48
CA PHE A 43 -10.45 1.42 2.52
C PHE A 43 -11.93 1.11 2.82
N LEU A 44 -12.60 1.89 3.68
CA LEU A 44 -14.04 1.76 3.88
C LEU A 44 -14.86 2.17 2.66
N ILE A 45 -14.43 3.20 1.91
CA ILE A 45 -15.10 3.60 0.66
C ILE A 45 -14.91 2.52 -0.42
N ALA A 46 -13.69 1.98 -0.55
CA ALA A 46 -13.43 0.83 -1.42
C ALA A 46 -14.28 -0.38 -1.02
N LEU A 47 -14.37 -0.69 0.28
CA LEU A 47 -15.21 -1.74 0.83
C LEU A 47 -16.69 -1.50 0.50
N GLY A 48 -17.19 -0.26 0.64
CA GLY A 48 -18.56 0.10 0.32
C GLY A 48 -18.90 -0.05 -1.17
N LEU A 49 -17.98 0.29 -2.07
CA LEU A 49 -18.14 0.10 -3.51
C LEU A 49 -18.19 -1.38 -3.90
N GLU A 50 -17.39 -2.22 -3.26
CA GLU A 50 -17.40 -3.66 -3.47
C GLU A 50 -18.67 -4.31 -2.87
N LEU A 51 -19.12 -3.84 -1.70
CA LEU A 51 -20.40 -4.24 -1.11
C LEU A 51 -21.59 -3.87 -2.02
N ASN A 52 -21.56 -2.73 -2.71
CA ASN A 52 -22.60 -2.35 -3.67
C ASN A 52 -22.64 -3.33 -4.86
N PHE A 53 -21.49 -3.81 -5.33
CA PHE A 53 -21.42 -4.87 -6.35
C PHE A 53 -22.05 -6.18 -5.89
N VAL A 54 -21.78 -6.58 -4.64
CA VAL A 54 -22.34 -7.79 -4.04
C VAL A 54 -23.85 -7.64 -3.86
N VAL A 55 -24.34 -6.51 -3.33
CA VAL A 55 -25.78 -6.26 -3.14
C VAL A 55 -26.52 -6.14 -4.47
N ALA A 56 -25.92 -5.53 -5.49
CA ALA A 56 -26.49 -5.47 -6.84
C ALA A 56 -26.55 -6.86 -7.51
N ALA A 57 -25.60 -7.75 -7.24
CA ALA A 57 -25.59 -9.13 -7.72
C ALA A 57 -26.55 -10.05 -6.94
N LEU A 58 -26.86 -9.71 -5.67
CA LEU A 58 -27.82 -10.43 -4.82
C LEU A 58 -29.28 -10.01 -5.07
N ARG A 59 -29.52 -8.86 -5.71
CA ARG A 59 -30.88 -8.48 -6.12
C ARG A 59 -31.35 -9.45 -7.21
N PRO A 60 -32.50 -10.13 -7.05
CA PRO A 60 -33.07 -10.92 -8.12
C PRO A 60 -33.25 -10.00 -9.33
N GLY A 61 -32.60 -10.37 -10.45
CA GLY A 61 -32.85 -9.69 -11.71
C GLY A 61 -34.36 -9.69 -12.01
N PRO A 62 -34.88 -8.68 -12.72
CA PRO A 62 -36.29 -8.67 -13.09
C PRO A 62 -36.62 -10.03 -13.69
N ALA A 63 -37.65 -10.70 -13.16
CA ALA A 63 -38.08 -12.00 -13.65
C ALA A 63 -38.12 -11.91 -15.17
N ARG A 64 -37.27 -12.69 -15.86
CA ARG A 64 -37.35 -12.80 -17.32
C ARG A 64 -38.80 -13.14 -17.58
N ARG A 65 -39.51 -12.26 -18.31
CA ARG A 65 -40.82 -12.61 -18.86
C ARG A 65 -40.60 -13.97 -19.49
N ALA A 66 -41.33 -14.98 -19.01
CA ALA A 66 -41.38 -16.27 -19.69
C ALA A 66 -41.60 -15.93 -21.15
N ASP A 67 -40.69 -16.40 -21.99
CA ASP A 67 -40.77 -16.13 -23.41
C ASP A 67 -42.18 -16.52 -23.84
N ARG A 68 -42.90 -15.59 -24.48
CA ARG A 68 -44.25 -15.91 -24.92
C ARG A 68 -44.05 -16.97 -26.00
N GLY A 69 -44.28 -18.23 -25.63
CA GLY A 69 -44.35 -19.31 -26.59
C GLY A 69 -45.31 -18.94 -27.72
N PRO A 70 -45.22 -19.63 -28.87
CA PRO A 70 -46.03 -19.33 -30.05
C PRO A 70 -47.50 -19.17 -29.65
N GLN A 71 -48.15 -18.10 -30.11
CA GLN A 71 -49.55 -17.86 -29.74
C GLN A 71 -50.41 -19.01 -30.27
N THR A 72 -51.58 -19.24 -29.67
CA THR A 72 -52.49 -20.31 -30.11
C THR A 72 -52.80 -20.24 -31.60
N VAL A 73 -52.91 -19.03 -32.16
CA VAL A 73 -53.09 -18.82 -33.60
C VAL A 73 -51.92 -19.32 -34.44
N ASP A 74 -50.69 -19.24 -33.94
CA ASP A 74 -49.49 -19.74 -34.64
C ASP A 74 -49.39 -21.26 -34.53
N ARG A 75 -49.81 -21.84 -33.40
CA ARG A 75 -49.86 -23.30 -33.22
C ARG A 75 -50.89 -23.96 -34.13
N GLU A 76 -52.06 -23.33 -34.29
CA GLU A 76 -53.12 -23.80 -35.19
C GLU A 76 -52.77 -23.57 -36.66
N ARG A 77 -52.05 -22.48 -36.98
CA ARG A 77 -51.67 -22.16 -38.36
C ARG A 77 -50.51 -23.00 -38.90
N TYR A 78 -49.58 -23.42 -38.04
CA TYR A 78 -48.36 -24.12 -38.44
C TYR A 78 -48.27 -25.58 -37.97
N GLY A 79 -49.34 -26.14 -37.39
CA GLY A 79 -49.50 -27.60 -37.21
C GLY A 79 -48.73 -28.24 -36.04
N TYR A 80 -48.28 -27.46 -35.05
CA TYR A 80 -47.55 -27.98 -33.87
C TYR A 80 -48.46 -28.58 -32.78
N GLY A 81 -49.63 -29.09 -33.17
CA GLY A 81 -50.71 -29.47 -32.26
C GLY A 81 -50.94 -30.98 -32.22
N GLY A 82 -50.20 -31.67 -31.35
CA GLY A 82 -50.53 -33.03 -30.90
C GLY A 82 -49.96 -34.13 -31.77
N ASP A 83 -48.74 -34.56 -31.46
CA ASP A 83 -48.36 -35.95 -31.17
C ASP A 83 -46.83 -35.97 -30.95
N THR A 84 -46.37 -36.76 -29.99
CA THR A 84 -44.94 -36.89 -29.69
C THR A 84 -44.31 -37.81 -30.73
N ASP A 85 -43.68 -37.24 -31.75
CA ASP A 85 -42.94 -38.01 -32.76
C ASP A 85 -41.75 -38.74 -32.11
N ASP A 86 -41.80 -40.07 -32.08
CA ASP A 86 -40.65 -40.90 -31.69
C ASP A 86 -39.61 -40.87 -32.83
N LEU A 87 -38.37 -40.48 -32.51
CA LEU A 87 -37.29 -40.36 -33.50
C LEU A 87 -36.70 -41.73 -33.83
N LEU A 88 -36.70 -42.11 -35.11
CA LEU A 88 -36.17 -43.37 -35.62
C LEU A 88 -34.76 -43.16 -36.20
N LEU A 89 -33.79 -43.97 -35.77
CA LEU A 89 -32.41 -43.92 -36.24
C LEU A 89 -32.23 -44.83 -37.47
N VAL A 90 -31.95 -44.24 -38.63
CA VAL A 90 -31.66 -44.96 -39.88
C VAL A 90 -30.17 -44.88 -40.18
N ARG A 91 -29.56 -46.03 -40.53
CA ARG A 91 -28.13 -46.12 -40.89
C ARG A 91 -27.99 -46.64 -42.32
N GLU A 92 -27.63 -45.75 -43.24
CA GLU A 92 -27.48 -46.10 -44.65
C GLU A 92 -26.19 -45.51 -45.24
N ARG A 93 -25.41 -46.31 -45.95
CA ARG A 93 -24.11 -45.95 -46.56
C ARG A 93 -23.07 -45.30 -45.61
N GLY A 94 -23.15 -45.57 -44.31
CA GLY A 94 -22.14 -45.17 -43.32
C GLY A 94 -22.43 -43.88 -42.55
N GLU A 95 -23.59 -43.24 -42.77
CA GLU A 95 -24.05 -42.08 -41.98
C GLU A 95 -25.26 -42.46 -41.10
N GLU A 96 -25.37 -41.83 -39.93
CA GLU A 96 -26.47 -42.01 -38.96
C GLU A 96 -27.43 -40.81 -39.05
N LEU A 97 -28.69 -41.05 -39.42
CA LEU A 97 -29.71 -39.99 -39.58
C LEU A 97 -30.94 -40.27 -38.70
N TRP A 98 -31.31 -39.29 -37.87
CA TRP A 98 -32.50 -39.35 -37.01
C TRP A 98 -33.69 -38.70 -37.72
N ILE A 99 -34.77 -39.45 -37.90
CA ILE A 99 -35.97 -39.00 -38.64
C ILE A 99 -37.19 -39.12 -37.71
N PRO A 100 -38.03 -38.09 -37.57
CA PRO A 100 -39.31 -38.22 -36.86
C PRO A 100 -40.17 -39.26 -37.58
N TYR A 101 -40.61 -40.29 -36.86
CA TYR A 101 -41.42 -41.38 -37.41
C TYR A 101 -42.79 -41.39 -36.75
N SER A 102 -43.83 -41.21 -37.56
CA SER A 102 -45.23 -41.19 -37.13
C SER A 102 -46.04 -42.37 -37.70
N GLY A 103 -45.36 -43.40 -38.21
CA GLY A 103 -45.96 -44.65 -38.70
C GLY A 103 -46.01 -44.81 -40.22
N GLU A 104 -45.14 -44.10 -40.95
CA GLU A 104 -45.09 -44.05 -42.41
C GLU A 104 -44.60 -45.36 -43.07
N THR A 105 -44.96 -45.56 -44.34
CA THR A 105 -44.58 -46.75 -45.13
C THR A 105 -43.17 -46.62 -45.74
N ASP A 106 -42.50 -47.75 -46.08
CA ASP A 106 -41.09 -47.79 -46.52
C ASP A 106 -40.76 -46.84 -47.71
N ASP A 107 -41.72 -46.64 -48.63
CA ASP A 107 -41.55 -45.75 -49.78
C ASP A 107 -41.63 -44.25 -49.41
N GLU A 108 -42.37 -43.91 -48.34
CA GLU A 108 -42.51 -42.54 -47.83
C GLU A 108 -41.30 -42.11 -46.99
N VAL A 109 -40.69 -43.07 -46.27
CA VAL A 109 -39.43 -42.87 -45.53
C VAL A 109 -38.30 -42.47 -46.48
N GLY A 110 -38.25 -43.04 -47.69
CA GLY A 110 -37.28 -42.66 -48.73
C GLY A 110 -37.38 -41.18 -49.16
N GLY A 111 -38.59 -40.62 -49.19
CA GLY A 111 -38.82 -39.20 -49.47
C GLY A 111 -38.35 -38.27 -48.35
N LEU A 112 -38.54 -38.67 -47.09
CA LEU A 112 -38.10 -37.92 -45.92
C LEU A 112 -36.57 -37.86 -45.81
N ILE A 113 -35.88 -38.97 -46.15
CA ILE A 113 -34.40 -39.02 -46.21
C ILE A 113 -33.86 -38.04 -47.26
N ALA A 114 -34.52 -37.91 -48.41
CA ALA A 114 -34.11 -36.96 -49.46
C ALA A 114 -34.31 -35.50 -49.02
N GLY A 115 -35.44 -35.17 -48.38
CA GLY A 115 -35.69 -33.82 -47.86
C GLY A 115 -34.79 -33.40 -46.68
N ALA A 116 -34.41 -34.36 -45.81
CA ALA A 116 -33.47 -34.12 -44.72
C ALA A 116 -32.04 -33.81 -45.21
N ARG A 117 -31.67 -34.24 -46.43
CA ARG A 117 -30.38 -33.89 -47.06
C ARG A 117 -30.30 -32.48 -47.63
N GLU A 118 -31.43 -31.81 -47.89
CA GLU A 118 -31.45 -30.43 -48.41
C GLU A 118 -31.54 -29.36 -47.29
N ARG A 119 -32.03 -29.71 -46.10
CA ARG A 119 -32.01 -28.86 -44.88
C ARG A 119 -30.64 -28.56 -44.21
N PRO A 120 -29.54 -29.33 -44.36
CA PRO A 120 -28.33 -29.15 -43.57
C PRO A 120 -27.64 -27.80 -43.80
N GLU A 121 -27.77 -27.22 -45.00
CA GLU A 121 -27.08 -25.96 -45.33
C GLU A 121 -27.66 -24.73 -44.61
N GLN A 122 -28.94 -24.76 -44.21
CA GLN A 122 -29.56 -23.66 -43.46
C GLN A 122 -29.41 -23.81 -41.94
N GLU A 123 -29.43 -25.04 -41.40
CA GLU A 123 -29.21 -25.29 -39.97
C GLU A 123 -27.74 -25.17 -39.55
N ALA A 124 -26.79 -25.35 -40.47
CA ALA A 124 -25.36 -25.08 -40.23
C ALA A 124 -25.07 -23.60 -39.84
N GLN A 125 -25.93 -22.64 -40.23
CA GLN A 125 -25.82 -21.25 -39.78
C GLN A 125 -26.46 -21.00 -38.41
N ALA A 126 -27.44 -21.82 -37.98
CA ALA A 126 -28.03 -21.75 -36.65
C ALA A 126 -27.15 -22.40 -35.56
N ALA A 127 -26.32 -23.38 -35.95
CA ALA A 127 -25.36 -24.07 -35.07
C ALA A 127 -24.27 -23.16 -34.45
N VAL A 128 -24.12 -21.91 -34.91
CA VAL A 128 -23.15 -20.95 -34.35
C VAL A 128 -23.57 -20.40 -32.98
N VAL A 129 -24.84 -20.52 -32.58
CA VAL A 129 -25.39 -19.73 -31.45
C VAL A 129 -25.67 -20.54 -30.18
N ALA A 130 -25.72 -21.87 -30.23
CA ALA A 130 -26.17 -22.67 -29.09
C ALA A 130 -25.03 -23.41 -28.37
N GLY A 131 -24.47 -22.76 -27.34
CA GLY A 131 -24.30 -23.41 -26.04
C GLY A 131 -23.03 -24.23 -25.82
N GLY A 132 -21.92 -23.54 -25.52
CA GLY A 132 -20.71 -24.20 -25.05
C GLY A 132 -19.86 -23.33 -24.14
N THR A 133 -20.33 -23.02 -22.93
CA THR A 133 -19.50 -23.02 -21.70
C THR A 133 -20.35 -22.61 -20.48
N ARG A 134 -20.81 -23.60 -19.70
CA ARG A 134 -21.03 -23.37 -18.27
C ARG A 134 -19.65 -23.19 -17.63
N ARG A 135 -19.14 -21.96 -17.60
CA ARG A 135 -18.06 -21.59 -16.67
C ARG A 135 -18.70 -21.12 -15.37
N HIS A 136 -18.56 -21.95 -14.36
CA HIS A 136 -19.01 -21.70 -12.99
C HIS A 136 -18.71 -20.28 -12.52
N ALA A 137 -19.77 -19.56 -12.12
CA ALA A 137 -19.73 -18.24 -11.50
C ALA A 137 -19.25 -18.27 -10.03
N THR A 138 -18.43 -19.25 -9.62
CA THR A 138 -17.89 -19.37 -8.26
C THR A 138 -16.55 -18.65 -8.07
N VAL A 139 -16.01 -18.07 -9.15
CA VAL A 139 -14.72 -17.37 -9.15
C VAL A 139 -14.71 -15.97 -8.50
N PRO A 140 -15.77 -15.13 -8.52
CA PRO A 140 -15.65 -13.74 -8.06
C PRO A 140 -15.56 -13.62 -6.52
N ILE A 141 -16.31 -14.44 -5.78
CA ILE A 141 -16.30 -14.43 -4.30
C ILE A 141 -14.95 -14.92 -3.77
N ARG A 142 -14.38 -15.98 -4.35
CA ARG A 142 -13.06 -16.49 -3.96
C ARG A 142 -11.94 -15.47 -4.19
N ARG A 143 -11.99 -14.72 -5.30
CA ARG A 143 -11.00 -13.66 -5.59
C ARG A 143 -11.13 -12.46 -4.65
N PHE A 144 -12.35 -12.08 -4.30
CA PHE A 144 -12.61 -11.03 -3.31
C PHE A 144 -12.12 -11.44 -1.91
N VAL A 145 -12.48 -12.63 -1.44
CA VAL A 145 -12.01 -13.17 -0.16
C VAL A 145 -10.49 -13.36 -0.14
N ALA A 146 -9.89 -13.80 -1.24
CA ALA A 146 -8.43 -13.92 -1.35
C ALA A 146 -7.74 -12.54 -1.28
N GLY A 147 -8.26 -11.53 -1.98
CA GLY A 147 -7.73 -10.17 -1.92
C GLY A 147 -7.83 -9.56 -0.52
N LEU A 148 -8.99 -9.73 0.14
CA LEU A 148 -9.23 -9.26 1.51
C LEU A 148 -8.35 -9.99 2.52
N ALA A 149 -8.17 -11.31 2.37
CA ALA A 149 -7.27 -12.10 3.20
C ALA A 149 -5.80 -11.74 3.01
N ILE A 150 -5.36 -11.41 1.78
CA ILE A 150 -4.00 -10.94 1.52
C ILE A 150 -3.76 -9.56 2.13
N ILE A 151 -4.69 -8.60 1.95
CA ILE A 151 -4.55 -7.26 2.53
C ILE A 151 -4.60 -7.32 4.06
N ALA A 152 -5.56 -8.06 4.62
CA ALA A 152 -5.65 -8.27 6.06
C ALA A 152 -4.39 -8.98 6.57
N GLY A 153 -3.89 -10.00 5.88
CA GLY A 153 -2.66 -10.70 6.22
C GLY A 153 -1.43 -9.80 6.19
N LEU A 154 -1.26 -8.97 5.16
CA LEU A 154 -0.15 -8.01 5.05
C LEU A 154 -0.24 -6.92 6.12
N ALA A 155 -1.43 -6.39 6.39
CA ALA A 155 -1.65 -5.42 7.46
C ALA A 155 -1.36 -6.04 8.83
N LEU A 156 -1.75 -7.30 9.05
CA LEU A 156 -1.50 -8.01 10.31
C LEU A 156 -0.01 -8.35 10.48
N ILE A 157 0.69 -8.70 9.40
CA ILE A 157 2.15 -8.94 9.40
C ILE A 157 2.90 -7.63 9.67
N LEU A 158 2.54 -6.53 9.01
CA LEU A 158 3.14 -5.21 9.25
C LEU A 158 2.90 -4.76 10.69
N TRP A 159 1.64 -4.81 11.16
CA TRP A 159 1.29 -4.47 12.54
C TRP A 159 2.03 -5.35 13.54
N PHE A 160 2.11 -6.67 13.31
CA PHE A 160 2.81 -7.60 14.19
C PHE A 160 4.33 -7.37 14.19
N ALA A 161 4.93 -7.08 13.03
CA ALA A 161 6.35 -6.77 12.93
C ALA A 161 6.67 -5.46 13.64
N GLU A 162 5.89 -4.40 13.39
CA GLU A 162 6.09 -3.07 13.98
C GLU A 162 5.85 -3.08 15.49
N SER A 163 4.75 -3.69 15.95
CA SER A 163 4.42 -3.83 17.37
C SER A 163 5.38 -4.71 18.18
N ARG A 164 6.23 -5.51 17.53
CA ARG A 164 7.21 -6.36 18.22
C ARG A 164 8.66 -5.96 18.04
N THR A 165 8.98 -5.09 17.10
CA THR A 165 10.37 -4.74 16.76
C THR A 165 10.69 -3.25 16.81
N GLY A 166 9.66 -2.40 16.93
CA GLY A 166 9.77 -0.95 17.04
C GLY A 166 9.90 -0.42 18.47
N TRP A 167 9.98 0.90 18.62
CA TRP A 167 10.02 1.59 19.91
C TRP A 167 8.83 1.23 20.80
N ASP A 168 7.63 1.16 20.22
CA ASP A 168 6.38 0.86 20.96
C ASP A 168 6.30 -0.60 21.44
N ALA A 169 7.20 -1.48 20.99
CA ALA A 169 7.31 -2.85 21.47
C ALA A 169 7.95 -2.93 22.86
N LEU A 170 8.67 -1.88 23.27
CA LEU A 170 9.27 -1.78 24.59
C LEU A 170 8.19 -1.45 25.63
N ASP A 171 8.31 -2.06 26.82
CA ASP A 171 7.42 -1.71 27.93
C ASP A 171 7.62 -0.25 28.35
N GLY A 172 6.61 0.31 29.04
CA GLY A 172 6.58 1.72 29.39
C GLY A 172 7.73 2.15 30.31
N ASP A 173 8.15 1.27 31.23
CA ASP A 173 9.22 1.56 32.19
C ASP A 173 10.57 1.60 31.48
N THR A 174 10.85 0.63 30.60
CA THR A 174 12.04 0.61 29.75
C THR A 174 12.12 1.87 28.87
N ARG A 175 11.00 2.29 28.27
CA ARG A 175 10.96 3.53 27.47
C ARG A 175 11.23 4.77 28.31
N ALA A 176 10.64 4.85 29.51
CA ALA A 176 10.86 5.95 30.42
C ALA A 176 12.32 6.03 30.88
N GLU A 177 12.94 4.90 31.22
CA GLU A 177 14.36 4.82 31.58
C GLU A 177 15.27 5.28 30.44
N ALA A 178 15.01 4.80 29.23
CA ALA A 178 15.76 5.20 28.04
C ALA A 178 15.64 6.72 27.76
N VAL A 179 14.42 7.26 27.82
CA VAL A 179 14.17 8.69 27.63
C VAL A 179 14.84 9.54 28.72
N MET A 180 14.85 9.09 29.98
CA MET A 180 15.60 9.75 31.05
C MET A 180 17.10 9.77 30.73
N ARG A 181 17.67 8.64 30.30
CA ARG A 181 19.08 8.56 29.91
C ARG A 181 19.43 9.55 28.79
N PHE A 182 18.59 9.65 27.75
CA PHE A 182 18.81 10.60 26.66
C PHE A 182 18.67 12.05 27.11
N SER A 183 17.69 12.32 27.99
CA SER A 183 17.46 13.66 28.57
C SER A 183 18.64 14.11 29.44
N ASP A 184 19.26 13.21 30.18
CA ASP A 184 20.45 13.50 30.99
C ASP A 184 21.65 13.86 30.10
N GLU A 185 21.91 13.09 29.05
CA GLU A 185 22.99 13.39 28.11
C GLU A 185 22.74 14.71 27.36
N ALA A 186 21.51 14.93 26.90
CA ALA A 186 21.12 16.20 26.27
C ALA A 186 21.25 17.38 27.23
N SER A 187 20.92 17.21 28.51
CA SER A 187 21.04 18.26 29.53
C SER A 187 22.48 18.67 29.78
N ARG A 188 23.43 17.72 29.71
CA ARG A 188 24.87 18.03 29.81
C ARG A 188 25.33 18.90 28.65
N LEU A 189 24.88 18.60 27.44
CA LEU A 189 25.25 19.37 26.25
C LEU A 189 24.55 20.74 26.21
N ALA A 190 23.28 20.78 26.62
CA ALA A 190 22.48 22.00 26.68
C ALA A 190 22.84 22.91 27.87
N GLU A 191 23.66 22.43 28.82
CA GLU A 191 24.03 23.11 30.07
C GLU A 191 22.84 23.59 30.92
N LYS A 192 21.72 22.89 30.79
CA LYS A 192 20.50 23.10 31.57
C LYS A 192 19.65 21.85 31.55
N THR A 193 18.69 21.77 32.46
CA THR A 193 17.72 20.68 32.46
C THR A 193 16.84 20.77 31.21
N VAL A 194 16.88 19.72 30.39
CA VAL A 194 16.03 19.56 29.21
C VAL A 194 15.43 18.17 29.19
N ARG A 195 14.40 17.99 28.36
CA ARG A 195 13.71 16.73 28.15
C ARG A 195 13.77 16.34 26.69
N ILE A 196 14.11 15.08 26.45
CA ILE A 196 13.92 14.44 25.16
C ILE A 196 12.60 13.66 25.25
N ARG A 197 11.83 13.62 24.16
CA ARG A 197 10.66 12.74 24.03
C ARG A 197 10.68 12.03 22.70
N CYS A 198 10.16 10.81 22.70
CA CYS A 198 9.93 10.06 21.47
C CYS A 198 8.50 10.35 21.01
N ASP A 199 8.35 10.85 19.79
CA ASP A 199 7.05 11.23 19.25
C ASP A 199 6.30 10.01 18.71
N GLU A 200 5.75 9.22 19.62
CA GLU A 200 4.93 8.04 19.32
C GLU A 200 3.66 8.39 18.52
N SER A 201 3.19 9.64 18.64
CA SER A 201 2.02 10.12 17.91
C SER A 201 2.31 10.55 16.47
N GLY A 202 3.58 10.82 16.14
CA GLY A 202 4.00 11.41 14.86
C GLY A 202 3.47 12.85 14.63
N SER A 203 3.13 13.56 15.71
CA SER A 203 2.56 14.92 15.62
C SER A 203 3.59 16.02 15.43
N TYR A 204 4.86 15.75 15.74
CA TYR A 204 5.96 16.71 15.81
C TYR A 204 7.10 16.37 14.83
N VAL A 205 7.39 15.08 14.61
CA VAL A 205 8.51 14.61 13.78
C VAL A 205 8.09 13.46 12.85
N GLY A 206 8.97 13.07 11.93
CA GLY A 206 8.70 11.99 10.98
C GLY A 206 8.07 12.48 9.66
N ALA A 207 7.23 11.65 9.05
CA ALA A 207 6.81 11.78 7.64
C ALA A 207 6.11 13.11 7.28
N VAL A 208 5.62 13.86 8.27
CA VAL A 208 4.97 15.17 8.08
C VAL A 208 6.00 16.30 7.93
N GLN A 209 7.11 16.21 8.65
CA GLN A 209 8.13 17.27 8.70
C GLN A 209 9.43 16.89 7.98
N HIS A 210 9.58 15.64 7.53
CA HIS A 210 10.84 15.09 6.98
C HIS A 210 12.06 15.32 7.90
N ARG A 211 11.82 15.45 9.21
CA ARG A 211 12.84 15.65 10.23
C ARG A 211 12.84 14.48 11.20
N ASP A 212 14.05 14.03 11.54
CA ASP A 212 14.30 12.96 12.52
C ASP A 212 14.16 13.46 13.97
N GLY A 213 14.19 14.78 14.17
CA GLY A 213 14.07 15.49 15.45
C GLY A 213 13.51 16.91 15.28
N VAL A 214 13.08 17.52 16.38
CA VAL A 214 12.75 18.95 16.45
C VAL A 214 12.90 19.48 17.86
N ALA A 215 13.46 20.68 17.98
CA ALA A 215 13.58 21.43 19.21
C ALA A 215 13.32 22.91 18.97
N ALA A 216 12.71 23.58 19.94
CA ALA A 216 12.69 25.04 19.95
C ALA A 216 14.06 25.57 20.41
N VAL A 217 14.62 26.53 19.69
CA VAL A 217 15.89 27.16 20.05
C VAL A 217 15.77 27.80 21.45
N GLY A 218 16.63 27.39 22.37
CA GLY A 218 16.59 27.85 23.76
C GLY A 218 15.47 27.24 24.62
N GLY A 219 14.67 26.33 24.07
CA GLY A 219 13.61 25.61 24.79
C GLY A 219 14.13 24.59 25.80
N ASP A 220 13.20 23.82 26.40
CA ASP A 220 13.48 22.76 27.39
C ASP A 220 13.06 21.36 26.90
N LEU A 221 12.49 21.25 25.70
CA LEU A 221 11.90 20.04 25.18
C LEU A 221 12.25 19.84 23.70
N ALA A 222 12.75 18.66 23.38
CA ALA A 222 12.91 18.19 22.01
C ALA A 222 12.18 16.87 21.79
N TYR A 223 11.71 16.68 20.55
CA TYR A 223 11.10 15.45 20.10
C TYR A 223 11.99 14.75 19.09
N LEU A 224 12.13 13.43 19.22
CA LEU A 224 12.81 12.56 18.28
C LEU A 224 11.83 11.55 17.69
N THR A 225 12.08 11.08 16.48
CA THR A 225 11.25 10.02 15.91
C THR A 225 11.41 8.72 16.71
N PRO A 226 10.36 7.87 16.78
CA PRO A 226 10.45 6.58 17.46
C PRO A 226 11.63 5.71 16.99
N GLN A 227 11.95 5.77 15.69
CA GLN A 227 13.10 5.04 15.14
C GLN A 227 14.44 5.51 15.74
N ARG A 228 14.66 6.82 15.90
CA ARG A 228 15.91 7.34 16.50
C ARG A 228 15.99 7.01 17.98
N CYS A 229 14.87 7.08 18.70
CA CYS A 229 14.81 6.64 20.09
C CYS A 229 15.18 5.16 20.25
N LEU A 230 14.66 4.31 19.35
CA LEU A 230 15.00 2.89 19.36
C LEU A 230 16.47 2.63 19.05
N ASP A 231 17.05 3.35 18.08
CA ASP A 231 18.47 3.23 17.73
C ASP A 231 19.37 3.67 18.90
N LEU A 232 19.01 4.75 19.61
CA LEU A 232 19.69 5.19 20.83
C LEU A 232 19.54 4.18 21.98
N TYR A 233 18.37 3.57 22.13
CA TYR A 233 18.12 2.54 23.14
C TYR A 233 18.97 1.30 22.90
N ARG A 234 19.00 0.82 21.65
CA ARG A 234 19.84 -0.30 21.23
C ARG A 234 21.31 -0.04 21.52
N LEU A 235 21.77 1.18 21.27
CA LEU A 235 23.12 1.59 21.65
C LEU A 235 23.30 1.54 23.18
N ALA A 236 22.50 2.31 23.93
CA ALA A 236 22.77 2.60 25.34
C ALA A 236 22.44 1.45 26.31
N PHE A 237 21.56 0.52 25.91
CA PHE A 237 21.06 -0.55 26.78
C PHE A 237 21.29 -1.96 26.24
N LYS A 238 21.68 -2.10 24.96
CA LYS A 238 21.93 -3.42 24.32
C LYS A 238 23.31 -3.54 23.70
N ASP A 239 24.14 -2.49 23.77
CA ASP A 239 25.45 -2.42 23.13
C ASP A 239 25.41 -2.76 21.62
N GLU A 240 24.26 -2.50 20.95
CA GLU A 240 24.04 -2.83 19.54
C GLU A 240 24.34 -1.59 18.67
N VAL A 241 25.33 -1.73 17.78
CA VAL A 241 25.75 -0.68 16.84
C VAL A 241 25.36 -1.06 15.41
N ARG A 242 24.53 -0.25 14.76
CA ARG A 242 23.99 -0.49 13.41
C ARG A 242 24.59 0.47 12.37
N GLY A 243 25.88 0.78 12.52
CA GLY A 243 26.61 1.66 11.61
C GLY A 243 25.95 3.05 11.48
N SER A 244 25.65 3.47 10.25
CA SER A 244 25.10 4.80 9.95
C SER A 244 23.80 5.11 10.70
N GLN A 245 22.96 4.12 11.01
CA GLN A 245 21.72 4.34 11.76
C GLN A 245 22.00 4.83 13.18
N THR A 246 22.95 4.20 13.87
CA THR A 246 23.41 4.62 15.20
C THR A 246 24.08 6.00 15.12
N GLY A 247 24.92 6.23 14.10
CA GLY A 247 25.54 7.53 13.87
C GLY A 247 24.51 8.65 13.68
N ARG A 248 23.49 8.42 12.84
CA ARG A 248 22.40 9.35 12.60
C ARG A 248 21.59 9.65 13.86
N ALA A 249 21.27 8.62 14.65
CA ALA A 249 20.52 8.80 15.89
C ALA A 249 21.29 9.64 16.92
N LEU A 250 22.60 9.41 17.05
CA LEU A 250 23.48 10.24 17.88
C LEU A 250 23.55 11.69 17.37
N ALA A 251 23.78 11.88 16.06
CA ALA A 251 23.87 13.21 15.45
C ALA A 251 22.57 14.00 15.65
N VAL A 252 21.41 13.37 15.49
CA VAL A 252 20.11 14.03 15.72
C VAL A 252 19.93 14.38 17.20
N LEU A 253 20.23 13.47 18.13
CA LEU A 253 20.13 13.77 19.57
C LEU A 253 20.99 14.98 19.96
N THR A 254 22.23 15.03 19.48
CA THR A 254 23.14 16.14 19.79
C THR A 254 22.75 17.43 19.07
N HIS A 255 22.26 17.33 17.84
CA HIS A 255 21.71 18.45 17.08
C HIS A 255 20.58 19.14 17.84
N GLU A 256 19.56 18.37 18.24
CA GLU A 256 18.44 18.93 19.00
C GLU A 256 18.90 19.51 20.34
N ALA A 257 19.86 18.86 21.02
CA ALA A 257 20.40 19.39 22.27
C ALA A 257 21.16 20.72 22.09
N TRP A 258 21.84 20.95 20.96
CA TRP A 258 22.43 22.26 20.64
C TRP A 258 21.38 23.34 20.37
N HIS A 259 20.27 22.99 19.72
CA HIS A 259 19.12 23.89 19.63
C HIS A 259 18.59 24.26 21.00
N LEU A 260 18.41 23.28 21.90
CA LEU A 260 17.97 23.55 23.27
C LEU A 260 18.97 24.46 24.01
N ARG A 261 20.28 24.32 23.76
CA ARG A 261 21.31 25.23 24.29
C ARG A 261 21.13 26.68 23.81
N GLY A 262 20.51 26.90 22.65
CA GLY A 262 20.21 28.21 22.09
C GLY A 262 20.91 28.52 20.77
N VAL A 263 21.57 27.54 20.15
CA VAL A 263 22.16 27.73 18.81
C VAL A 263 21.06 27.55 17.77
N GLY A 264 20.78 28.58 16.98
CA GLY A 264 19.67 28.57 16.01
C GLY A 264 20.08 28.32 14.56
N ASP A 265 21.35 28.46 14.22
CA ASP A 265 21.83 28.25 12.85
C ASP A 265 22.01 26.74 12.58
N GLU A 266 21.20 26.18 11.69
CA GLU A 266 21.13 24.75 11.38
C GLU A 266 22.51 24.17 10.98
N ALA A 267 23.27 24.86 10.13
CA ALA A 267 24.61 24.42 9.71
C ALA A 267 25.64 24.44 10.84
N THR A 268 25.62 25.46 11.69
CA THR A 268 26.47 25.54 12.88
C THR A 268 26.09 24.46 13.89
N THR A 269 24.79 24.29 14.15
CA THR A 269 24.23 23.25 15.01
C THR A 269 24.66 21.87 14.52
N GLU A 270 24.54 21.58 13.24
CA GLU A 270 24.96 20.31 12.64
C GLU A 270 26.46 20.06 12.85
N CYS A 271 27.30 21.09 12.65
CA CYS A 271 28.74 20.95 12.88
C CYS A 271 29.07 20.62 14.34
N TYR A 272 28.44 21.33 15.28
CA TYR A 272 28.64 21.07 16.71
C TYR A 272 28.04 19.73 17.15
N ALA A 273 26.93 19.32 16.54
CA ALA A 273 26.29 18.03 16.78
C ALA A 273 27.21 16.86 16.43
N LEU A 274 27.91 16.93 15.29
CA LEU A 274 28.85 15.90 14.87
C LEU A 274 30.05 15.77 15.82
N GLN A 275 30.57 16.90 16.33
CA GLN A 275 31.67 16.90 17.29
C GLN A 275 31.24 16.38 18.67
N SER A 276 30.16 16.93 19.20
CA SER A 276 29.60 16.50 20.49
C SER A 276 29.05 15.08 20.46
N GLY A 277 28.65 14.59 19.28
CA GLY A 277 28.21 13.20 19.04
C GLY A 277 29.27 12.17 19.40
N VAL A 278 30.56 12.51 19.31
CA VAL A 278 31.66 11.63 19.76
C VAL A 278 31.59 11.45 21.28
N GLN A 279 31.53 12.56 22.02
CA GLN A 279 31.49 12.53 23.48
C GLN A 279 30.22 11.85 24.01
N ILE A 280 29.05 12.18 23.44
CA ILE A 280 27.78 11.55 23.83
C ILE A 280 27.79 10.07 23.45
N GLY A 281 28.31 9.70 22.27
CA GLY A 281 28.47 8.31 21.86
C GLY A 281 29.27 7.49 22.87
N GLN A 282 30.37 8.03 23.41
CA GLN A 282 31.16 7.37 24.45
C GLN A 282 30.37 7.18 25.75
N ARG A 283 29.61 8.20 26.17
CA ARG A 283 28.76 8.12 27.37
C ARG A 283 27.59 7.14 27.22
N LEU A 284 27.20 6.84 25.98
CA LEU A 284 26.19 5.84 25.65
C LEU A 284 26.78 4.47 25.30
N GLY A 285 28.09 4.25 25.50
CA GLY A 285 28.69 2.91 25.42
C GLY A 285 29.61 2.67 24.21
N LEU A 286 29.79 3.64 23.31
CA LEU A 286 30.75 3.48 22.22
C LEU A 286 32.20 3.63 22.70
N SER A 287 33.12 2.96 22.01
CA SER A 287 34.53 3.36 22.05
C SER A 287 34.71 4.71 21.36
N GLU A 288 35.75 5.44 21.74
CA GLU A 288 36.11 6.74 21.13
C GLU A 288 36.28 6.61 19.61
N ASP A 289 36.97 5.56 19.15
CA ASP A 289 37.25 5.32 17.74
C ASP A 289 35.97 5.03 16.95
N THR A 290 35.07 4.22 17.48
CA THR A 290 33.78 3.92 16.83
C THR A 290 32.90 5.17 16.77
N ALA A 291 32.81 5.93 17.86
CA ALA A 291 32.04 7.17 17.89
C ALA A 291 32.55 8.18 16.85
N ARG A 292 33.87 8.36 16.76
CA ARG A 292 34.50 9.19 15.72
C ARG A 292 34.25 8.67 14.32
N GLN A 293 34.37 7.38 14.09
CA GLN A 293 34.13 6.78 12.78
C GLN A 293 32.70 7.09 12.31
N LEU A 294 31.72 6.92 13.20
CA LEU A 294 30.32 7.22 12.89
C LEU A 294 30.09 8.71 12.61
N MET A 295 30.66 9.62 13.40
CA MET A 295 30.50 11.05 13.19
C MET A 295 31.22 11.54 11.92
N ARG A 296 32.38 10.97 11.58
CA ARG A 296 33.05 11.23 10.30
C ARG A 296 32.22 10.74 9.11
N GLN A 297 31.56 9.60 9.25
CA GLN A 297 30.64 9.11 8.23
C GLN A 297 29.47 10.08 8.05
N GLN A 298 28.85 10.55 9.14
CA GLN A 298 27.75 11.53 9.06
C GLN A 298 28.21 12.85 8.44
N LEU A 299 29.41 13.35 8.77
CA LEU A 299 30.00 14.52 8.14
C LEU A 299 30.19 14.34 6.63
N ALA A 300 30.72 13.19 6.21
CA ALA A 300 30.90 12.88 4.80
C ALA A 300 29.56 12.76 4.05
N GLU A 301 28.56 12.14 4.67
CA GLU A 301 27.20 12.03 4.14
C GLU A 301 26.52 13.40 4.01
N ASN A 302 26.69 14.29 4.99
CA ASN A 302 26.19 15.67 4.95
C ASN A 302 26.75 16.43 3.73
N ALA A 303 28.06 16.33 3.50
CA ALA A 303 28.70 16.97 2.34
C ALA A 303 28.17 16.45 0.99
N LEU A 304 27.76 15.19 0.92
CA LEU A 304 27.21 14.56 -0.30
C LEU A 304 25.71 14.85 -0.50
N GLN A 305 24.93 14.84 0.59
CA GLN A 305 23.46 14.89 0.55
C GLN A 305 22.89 16.29 0.81
N GLY A 306 23.67 17.25 1.31
CA GLY A 306 23.22 18.60 1.66
C GLY A 306 22.66 19.44 0.51
N ARG A 307 22.68 18.93 -0.74
CA ARG A 307 21.93 19.53 -1.86
C ARG A 307 20.41 19.43 -1.72
N GLY A 308 19.91 18.44 -0.97
CA GLY A 308 18.47 18.26 -0.74
C GLY A 308 17.91 19.17 0.37
N ASN A 309 18.76 19.63 1.29
CA ASN A 309 18.40 20.48 2.42
C ASN A 309 19.59 21.42 2.73
N PRO A 310 19.72 22.55 1.99
CA PRO A 310 20.91 23.39 2.04
C PRO A 310 21.11 24.09 3.39
N GLU A 311 20.05 24.23 4.19
CA GLU A 311 20.12 24.78 5.55
C GLU A 311 20.96 23.94 6.51
N TYR A 312 21.03 22.61 6.28
CA TYR A 312 21.82 21.68 7.09
C TYR A 312 23.24 21.45 6.57
N LEU A 313 23.58 22.02 5.41
CA LEU A 313 24.89 21.80 4.81
C LEU A 313 25.96 22.51 5.64
N VAL A 314 26.88 21.73 6.22
CA VAL A 314 27.96 22.31 7.03
C VAL A 314 28.88 23.19 6.18
N SER A 315 29.32 24.31 6.75
CA SER A 315 30.22 25.23 6.06
C SER A 315 31.66 24.71 6.03
N SER A 316 32.52 25.35 5.23
CA SER A 316 33.96 25.05 5.18
C SER A 316 34.71 25.33 6.49
N ASP A 317 34.08 26.03 7.44
CA ASP A 317 34.62 26.29 8.77
C ASP A 317 34.41 25.08 9.72
N CYS A 318 33.62 24.09 9.31
CA CYS A 318 33.40 22.83 10.03
C CYS A 318 34.52 21.81 9.76
N ARG A 319 35.69 22.07 10.33
CA ARG A 319 36.90 21.24 10.17
C ARG A 319 37.85 21.44 11.34
N ASP A 320 38.84 20.56 11.47
CA ASP A 320 39.95 20.68 12.42
C ASP A 320 40.64 22.06 12.32
N GLY A 321 40.72 22.76 13.45
CA GLY A 321 41.24 24.13 13.57
C GLY A 321 40.40 25.21 12.88
N GLY A 322 39.20 24.85 12.42
CA GLY A 322 38.23 25.78 11.82
C GLY A 322 37.53 26.65 12.87
N ARG A 323 36.76 27.64 12.40
CA ARG A 323 36.03 28.55 13.32
C ARG A 323 34.91 27.85 14.09
N LEU A 324 34.43 26.71 13.59
CA LEU A 324 33.39 25.91 14.23
C LEU A 324 33.96 24.69 14.97
N ASP A 325 35.29 24.58 15.09
CA ASP A 325 35.92 23.57 15.92
C ASP A 325 35.70 23.91 17.41
N LEU A 326 35.04 23.01 18.13
CA LEU A 326 34.79 23.15 19.57
C LEU A 326 36.07 22.97 20.38
N ASN A 327 37.09 22.29 19.86
CA ASN A 327 38.34 21.99 20.54
C ASN A 327 39.56 22.21 19.64
N PRO A 328 39.84 23.44 19.19
CA PRO A 328 40.90 23.72 18.20
C PRO A 328 42.33 23.46 18.71
N ALA A 329 42.50 23.22 20.01
CA ALA A 329 43.77 22.82 20.61
C ALA A 329 44.08 21.32 20.39
N LEU A 330 43.08 20.52 20.01
CA LEU A 330 43.21 19.09 19.77
C LEU A 330 42.99 18.82 18.27
N THR A 331 43.97 18.20 17.61
CA THR A 331 43.87 17.82 16.18
C THR A 331 43.03 16.56 15.97
N ARG A 332 41.87 16.52 16.63
CA ARG A 332 40.97 15.36 16.68
C ARG A 332 39.54 15.80 16.40
N PHE A 333 39.28 16.01 15.11
CA PHE A 333 37.97 16.38 14.57
C PHE A 333 37.30 15.19 13.84
N PRO A 334 35.95 15.16 13.77
CA PRO A 334 35.03 15.87 14.66
C PRO A 334 35.16 15.38 16.11
#